data_AF-V4BAU6-F1
#
_entry.id   AF-V4BAU6-F1
#
_cell.length_a   1.000
_cell.length_b   1.000
_cell.length_c   1.000
_cell.angle_alpha   90.00
_cell.angle_beta   90.00
_cell.angle_gamma   90.00
#
_symmetry.space_group_name_H-M   'P 1'
#
loop_
_entity.id
_entity.type
_entity.pdbx_description
1 polymer ?
#
loop_
_entity_poly.entity_id
_entity_poly.type
_entity_poly.pdbx_seq_one_letter_code
_entity_poly.pdbx_strand_id
1 'polypeptide(L)'
;TPLHLAAYRGDVSIIEVLLQYDADVRKKDLTERSPVHYAARYQNSLAVKKLLKEGADITDIDKDVRAHYEKRRHRRATTFLCIKSTLF
;
A
#
# COMPACT_ATOMS: atom_id res chain seq x y z
N THR A 1 -10.32 5.26 -3.18
CA THR A 1 -10.16 6.68 -3.57
C THR A 1 -9.34 6.77 -4.86
N PRO A 2 -9.26 7.92 -5.56
CA PRO A 2 -8.43 8.07 -6.77
C PRO A 2 -6.98 7.63 -6.55
N LEU A 3 -6.43 7.89 -5.36
CA LEU A 3 -5.07 7.49 -4.99
C LEU A 3 -4.88 5.96 -4.93
N HIS A 4 -5.92 5.20 -4.57
CA HIS A 4 -5.87 3.73 -4.63
C HIS A 4 -5.77 3.22 -6.07
N LEU A 5 -6.51 3.84 -6.99
CA LEU A 5 -6.47 3.47 -8.41
C LEU A 5 -5.12 3.81 -9.04
N ALA A 6 -4.57 4.98 -8.72
CA ALA A 6 -3.23 5.36 -9.17
C ALA A 6 -2.15 4.40 -8.65
N ALA A 7 -2.23 4.01 -7.37
CA ALA A 7 -1.34 3.03 -6.76
C ALA A 7 -1.49 1.61 -7.34
N TYR A 8 -2.72 1.20 -7.65
CA TYR A 8 -3.02 -0.05 -8.37
C TYR A 8 -2.37 -0.08 -9.75
N ARG A 9 -2.47 1.02 -10.52
CA ARG A 9 -1.85 1.12 -11.85
C ARG A 9 -0.34 1.32 -11.81
N GLY A 10 0.19 1.83 -10.70
CA GLY A 10 1.61 2.18 -10.57
C GLY A 10 1.96 3.52 -11.22
N ASP A 11 0.95 4.34 -11.56
CA ASP A 11 1.12 5.62 -12.25
C ASP A 11 1.63 6.69 -11.28
N VAL A 12 2.96 6.80 -11.17
CA VAL A 12 3.62 7.75 -10.25
C VAL A 12 3.24 9.20 -10.55
N SER A 13 3.10 9.58 -11.82
CA SER A 13 2.69 10.95 -12.18
C SER A 13 1.29 11.28 -11.66
N ILE A 14 0.35 10.34 -11.70
CA ILE A 14 -1.00 10.55 -11.16
C ILE A 14 -0.94 10.60 -9.64
N ILE A 15 -0.14 9.74 -9.01
CA ILE A 15 0.10 9.78 -7.56
C ILE A 15 0.63 11.16 -7.15
N GLU A 16 1.63 11.70 -7.85
CA GLU A 16 2.20 13.03 -7.60
C GLU A 16 1.18 14.15 -7.71
N VAL A 17 0.39 14.16 -8.78
CA VAL A 17 -0.68 15.16 -8.95
C VAL A 17 -1.67 15.06 -7.79
N LEU A 18 -2.14 13.85 -7.46
CA LEU A 18 -3.09 13.69 -6.36
C LEU A 18 -2.52 14.16 -5.01
N LEU A 19 -1.24 13.88 -4.74
CA LEU A 19 -0.55 14.34 -3.54
C LEU A 19 -0.44 15.87 -3.49
N GLN A 20 -0.22 16.54 -4.62
CA GLN A 20 -0.21 18.00 -4.71
C GLN A 20 -1.57 18.64 -4.35
N TYR A 21 -2.67 17.90 -4.52
CA TYR A 21 -4.02 18.31 -4.14
C TYR A 21 -4.40 17.81 -2.73
N ASP A 22 -3.43 17.61 -1.83
CA ASP A 22 -3.64 17.13 -0.45
C ASP A 22 -4.41 15.80 -0.36
N ALA A 23 -4.19 14.89 -1.34
CA ALA A 23 -4.78 13.56 -1.26
C ALA A 23 -4.22 12.80 -0.05
N ASP A 24 -5.13 12.32 0.80
CA ASP A 24 -4.78 11.55 1.98
C ASP A 24 -4.17 10.19 1.62
N VAL A 25 -2.85 10.06 1.84
CA VAL A 25 -2.04 8.85 1.60
C VAL A 25 -2.33 7.72 2.58
N ARG A 26 -2.94 8.04 3.72
CA ARG A 26 -3.31 7.07 4.77
C ARG A 26 -4.76 6.64 4.66
N LYS A 27 -5.52 7.23 3.74
CA LYS A 27 -6.93 6.92 3.58
C LYS A 27 -7.10 5.44 3.31
N LYS A 28 -7.86 4.77 4.19
CA LYS A 28 -8.18 3.35 4.05
C LYS A 28 -9.48 3.18 3.28
N ASP A 29 -9.57 2.11 2.49
CA ASP A 29 -10.82 1.66 1.89
C ASP A 29 -11.66 0.79 2.86
N LEU A 30 -12.79 0.26 2.37
CA LEU A 30 -13.69 -0.59 3.15
C LEU A 30 -13.02 -1.88 3.66
N THR A 31 -11.92 -2.30 3.04
CA THR A 31 -11.11 -3.47 3.40
C THR A 31 -9.90 -3.12 4.28
N GLU A 32 -9.85 -1.89 4.80
CA GLU A 32 -8.72 -1.35 5.58
C GLU A 32 -7.40 -1.28 4.80
N ARG A 33 -7.46 -1.29 3.46
CA ARG A 33 -6.28 -1.13 2.61
C ARG A 33 -5.99 0.33 2.38
N SER A 34 -4.72 0.71 2.52
CA SER A 34 -4.20 2.01 2.08
C SER A 34 -3.70 1.93 0.62
N PRO A 35 -3.47 3.06 -0.06
CA PRO A 35 -2.91 3.08 -1.41
C PRO A 35 -1.60 2.29 -1.53
N VAL A 36 -0.76 2.31 -0.50
CA VAL A 36 0.49 1.51 -0.44
C VAL A 36 0.23 0.02 -0.55
N HIS A 37 -0.85 -0.50 0.04
CA HIS A 37 -1.19 -1.91 -0.05
C HIS A 37 -1.44 -2.33 -1.50
N TYR A 38 -2.11 -1.47 -2.27
CA TYR A 38 -2.33 -1.69 -3.70
C TYR A 38 -1.00 -1.65 -4.46
N ALA A 39 -0.20 -0.60 -4.30
CA ALA A 39 1.09 -0.51 -4.97
C ALA A 39 2.00 -1.73 -4.66
N ALA A 40 2.03 -2.18 -3.40
CA ALA A 40 2.81 -3.34 -2.98
C ALA A 40 2.27 -4.66 -3.55
N ARG A 41 0.94 -4.87 -3.53
CA ARG A 41 0.29 -6.07 -4.06
C ARG A 41 0.53 -6.25 -5.56
N TYR A 42 0.59 -5.14 -6.30
CA TYR A 42 0.82 -5.12 -7.74
C TYR A 42 2.29 -4.90 -8.12
N GLN A 43 3.22 -5.00 -7.15
CA GLN A 43 4.68 -4.89 -7.36
C GLN A 43 5.14 -3.54 -7.98
N ASN A 44 4.35 -2.48 -7.76
CA ASN A 44 4.65 -1.14 -8.24
C ASN A 44 5.65 -0.44 -7.30
N SER A 45 6.91 -0.87 -7.36
CA SER A 45 7.99 -0.43 -6.48
C SER A 45 8.18 1.09 -6.42
N LEU A 46 8.04 1.78 -7.55
CA LEU A 46 8.15 3.25 -7.61
C LEU A 46 6.98 3.94 -6.89
N ALA A 47 5.76 3.46 -7.10
CA ALA A 47 4.57 3.95 -6.41
C ALA A 47 4.67 3.71 -4.89
N VAL A 48 5.15 2.52 -4.47
CA VAL A 48 5.43 2.21 -3.07
C VAL A 48 6.44 3.19 -2.47
N LYS A 49 7.58 3.41 -3.14
CA LYS A 49 8.60 4.36 -2.68
C LYS A 49 8.07 5.78 -2.57
N LYS A 50 7.28 6.23 -3.54
CA LYS A 50 6.69 7.57 -3.53
C LYS A 50 5.73 7.73 -2.36
N LEU A 51 4.77 6.82 -2.20
CA LEU A 51 3.79 6.89 -1.12
C LEU A 51 4.44 6.78 0.27
N LEU A 52 5.48 5.97 0.41
CA LEU A 52 6.30 5.88 1.64
C LEU A 52 6.98 7.21 1.98
N LYS A 53 7.54 7.88 0.98
CA LYS A 53 8.20 9.19 1.16
C LYS A 53 7.23 10.26 1.67
N GLU A 54 5.97 10.16 1.27
CA GLU A 54 4.89 11.08 1.67
C GLU A 54 4.22 10.69 3.00
N GLY A 55 4.78 9.73 3.74
CA GLY A 55 4.33 9.38 5.10
C GLY A 55 3.23 8.33 5.17
N ALA A 56 3.03 7.54 4.12
CA ALA A 56 2.14 6.38 4.17
C ALA A 56 2.70 5.28 5.09
N ASP A 57 1.83 4.75 5.96
CA ASP A 57 2.20 3.68 6.88
C ASP A 57 2.13 2.29 6.21
N ILE A 58 3.25 1.57 6.27
CA ILE A 58 3.38 0.19 5.75
C ILE A 58 3.03 -0.89 6.76
N THR A 59 2.88 -0.51 8.03
CA THR A 59 2.66 -1.43 9.15
C THR A 59 1.19 -1.80 9.32
N ASP A 60 0.30 -1.06 8.67
CA ASP A 60 -1.11 -1.40 8.63
C ASP A 60 -1.32 -2.75 7.94
N ILE A 61 -2.21 -3.55 8.52
CA ILE A 61 -2.59 -4.88 8.07
C ILE A 61 -4.01 -4.79 7.53
N ASP A 62 -4.22 -5.23 6.29
CA ASP A 62 -5.56 -5.24 5.70
C ASP A 62 -6.46 -6.35 6.29
N LYS A 63 -7.79 -6.20 6.15
CA LYS A 63 -8.77 -7.15 6.70
C LYS A 63 -8.66 -8.55 6.10
N ASP A 64 -8.29 -8.68 4.82
CA ASP A 64 -8.12 -9.97 4.15
C ASP A 64 -6.93 -10.73 4.74
N VAL A 65 -5.84 -10.02 5.03
CA VAL A 65 -4.70 -10.54 5.76
C VAL A 65 -5.14 -10.91 7.17
N ARG A 66 -5.89 -10.09 7.91
CA ARG A 66 -6.36 -10.46 9.26
C ARG A 66 -7.10 -11.81 9.28
N ALA A 67 -8.01 -12.03 8.33
CA ALA A 67 -8.76 -13.28 8.22
C ALA A 67 -7.89 -14.48 7.79
N HIS A 68 -6.91 -14.28 6.90
CA HIS A 68 -6.00 -15.34 6.47
C HIS A 68 -4.86 -15.63 7.48
N TYR A 69 -4.46 -14.62 8.26
CA TYR A 69 -3.32 -14.61 9.18
C TYR A 69 -3.66 -15.28 10.52
N GLU A 70 -4.89 -15.10 11.03
CA GLU A 70 -5.43 -15.88 12.17
C GLU A 70 -5.32 -17.40 11.91
N LYS A 71 -5.48 -17.84 10.66
CA LYS A 71 -5.40 -19.25 10.26
C LYS A 71 -3.97 -19.81 10.19
N ARG A 72 -2.93 -18.97 10.20
CA ARG A 72 -1.52 -19.39 10.07
C ARG A 72 -0.67 -18.64 11.09
N ARG A 73 -0.76 -19.07 12.35
CA ARG A 73 -0.13 -18.51 13.56
C ARG A 73 1.39 -18.19 13.54
N HIS A 74 2.14 -18.29 12.44
CA HIS A 74 3.61 -18.16 12.51
C HIS A 74 4.41 -17.65 11.29
N ARG A 75 3.88 -16.76 10.43
CA ARG A 75 4.78 -16.01 9.51
C ARG A 75 4.35 -14.55 9.36
N ARG A 76 5.21 -13.65 9.86
CA ARG A 76 5.09 -12.18 9.88
C ARG A 76 4.64 -11.60 8.53
N ALA A 77 3.53 -10.87 8.59
CA ALA A 77 2.97 -9.90 7.64
C ALA A 77 3.40 -10.00 6.16
N THR A 78 2.47 -10.40 5.29
CA THR A 78 2.69 -10.48 3.83
C THR A 78 2.95 -9.12 3.17
N THR A 79 2.41 -8.02 3.70
CA THR A 79 2.78 -6.65 3.28
C THR A 79 4.21 -6.30 3.66
N PHE A 80 4.64 -6.69 4.86
CA PHE A 80 6.02 -6.55 5.33
C PHE A 80 7.00 -7.39 4.49
N LEU A 81 6.57 -8.56 4.02
CA LEU A 81 7.38 -9.44 3.17
C LEU A 81 7.45 -8.96 1.72
N CYS A 82 6.33 -8.56 1.10
CA CYS A 82 6.29 -8.04 -0.27
C CYS A 82 7.10 -6.75 -0.42
N ILE A 83 7.04 -5.83 0.56
CA ILE A 83 7.77 -4.56 0.45
C ILE A 83 9.27 -4.77 0.74
N LYS A 84 9.65 -5.68 1.66
CA LYS A 84 11.06 -6.05 1.87
C LYS A 84 11.68 -6.70 0.63
N SER A 85 10.96 -7.58 -0.08
CA SER A 85 11.44 -8.19 -1.32
C SER A 85 11.41 -7.25 -2.52
N THR A 86 10.73 -6.11 -2.42
CA THR A 86 10.69 -5.09 -3.48
C THR A 86 11.77 -4.02 -3.27
N LEU A 87 12.36 -3.95 -2.06
CA LEU A 87 13.41 -3.00 -1.69
C LEU A 87 14.81 -3.63 -1.61
N PHE A 88 14.94 -4.96 -1.72
CA PHE A 88 16.21 -5.70 -1.76
C PHE A 88 16.18 -6.79 -2.83
#